data_AF-A0A2U2HEF8-F1
#
_entry.id   AF-A0A2U2HEF8-F1
#
_cell.length_a   1.000
_cell.length_b   1.000
_cell.length_c   1.000
_cell.angle_alpha   90.00
_cell.angle_beta   90.00
_cell.angle_gamma   90.00
#
_symmetry.space_group_name_H-M   'P 1'
#
loop_
_entity.id
_entity.type
_entity.pdbx_description
1 polymer ?
#
loop_
_entity_poly.entity_id
_entity_poly.type
_entity_poly.pdbx_seq_one_letter_code
_entity_poly.pdbx_strand_id
1 'polypeptide(L)'
;MQHNLTKPNDKEAALAERKAKLLRQGELYRVGIVHSRAHLRNESRPEAIMHAAFEHATHAVRSRLDGLLAPTGMSVAAIMPYAATIMGFISRRRLIKPAIGLVAVAAGLAWYLQRRRARAAYTY
;
A
#
# COMPACT_ATOMS: atom_id res chain seq x y z
N MET A 1 -46.29 -6.85 41.06
CA MET A 1 -45.02 -7.35 40.51
C MET A 1 -45.34 -8.44 39.49
N GLN A 2 -45.26 -8.13 38.19
CA GLN A 2 -45.66 -9.07 37.12
C GLN A 2 -44.56 -10.10 36.90
N HIS A 3 -44.82 -11.34 37.30
CA HIS A 3 -43.93 -12.47 37.11
C HIS A 3 -44.21 -13.09 35.74
N ASN A 4 -43.43 -12.70 34.71
CA ASN A 4 -43.56 -13.25 33.36
C ASN A 4 -42.97 -14.67 33.31
N LEU A 5 -43.82 -15.69 33.48
CA LEU A 5 -43.49 -17.07 33.15
C LEU A 5 -43.47 -17.23 31.63
N THR A 6 -42.30 -16.99 31.03
CA THR A 6 -42.05 -17.40 29.64
C THR A 6 -41.95 -18.92 29.61
N LYS A 7 -42.88 -19.57 28.88
CA LYS A 7 -42.90 -21.02 28.76
C LYS A 7 -41.62 -21.45 28.03
N PRO A 8 -41.05 -22.63 28.35
CA PRO A 8 -39.79 -23.09 27.73
C PRO A 8 -39.86 -23.11 26.19
N ASN A 9 -41.03 -23.37 25.63
CA ASN A 9 -41.29 -23.38 24.18
C ASN A 9 -41.15 -21.99 23.51
N ASP A 10 -41.45 -20.90 24.23
CA ASP A 10 -41.39 -19.52 23.69
C ASP A 10 -39.94 -19.05 23.52
N LYS A 11 -39.04 -19.52 24.40
CA LYS A 11 -37.60 -19.24 24.31
C LYS A 11 -36.97 -19.98 23.14
N GLU A 12 -37.37 -21.22 22.92
CA GLU A 12 -36.90 -22.02 21.78
C GLU A 12 -37.36 -21.42 20.44
N ALA A 13 -38.61 -20.96 20.35
CA ALA A 13 -39.11 -20.24 19.18
C ALA A 13 -38.33 -18.94 18.93
N ALA A 14 -38.07 -18.13 19.97
CA ALA A 14 -37.29 -16.90 19.86
C ALA A 14 -35.82 -17.14 19.45
N LEU A 15 -35.23 -18.26 19.87
CA LEU A 15 -33.88 -18.67 19.45
C LEU A 15 -33.86 -19.15 17.99
N ALA A 16 -34.89 -19.89 17.56
CA ALA A 16 -35.03 -20.36 16.18
C ALA A 16 -35.16 -19.18 15.20
N GLU A 17 -35.95 -18.16 15.52
CA GLU A 17 -36.08 -16.94 14.72
C GLU A 17 -34.76 -16.16 14.62
N ARG A 18 -34.02 -16.02 15.73
CA ARG A 18 -32.69 -15.38 15.73
C ARG A 18 -31.69 -16.14 14.87
N LYS A 19 -31.70 -17.47 14.94
CA LYS A 19 -30.85 -18.33 14.12
C LYS A 19 -31.17 -18.18 12.63
N ALA A 20 -32.45 -18.16 12.27
CA ALA A 20 -32.88 -17.93 10.88
C ALA A 20 -32.43 -16.55 10.37
N LYS A 21 -32.52 -15.51 11.21
CA LYS A 21 -32.05 -14.16 10.86
C LYS A 21 -30.53 -14.11 10.63
N LEU A 22 -29.74 -14.77 11.49
CA LEU A 22 -28.28 -14.82 11.35
C LEU A 22 -27.85 -15.58 10.09
N LEU A 23 -28.51 -16.68 9.75
CA LEU A 23 -28.25 -17.42 8.51
C LEU A 23 -28.50 -16.53 7.29
N ARG A 24 -29.63 -15.82 7.28
CA ARG A 24 -29.98 -14.89 6.19
C ARG A 24 -28.99 -13.72 6.08
N GLN A 25 -28.51 -13.21 7.20
CA GLN A 25 -27.44 -12.19 7.22
C GLN A 25 -26.11 -12.73 6.71
N GLY A 26 -25.77 -13.97 7.05
CA GLY A 26 -24.55 -14.64 6.57
C GLY A 26 -24.57 -14.86 5.06
N GLU A 27 -25.72 -15.24 4.49
CA GLU A 27 -25.91 -15.37 3.04
C GLU A 27 -25.76 -14.02 2.33
N LEU A 28 -26.40 -12.97 2.86
CA LEU A 28 -26.29 -11.61 2.30
C LEU A 28 -24.84 -11.08 2.35
N TYR A 29 -24.12 -11.33 3.44
CA TYR A 29 -22.71 -10.93 3.56
C TYR A 29 -21.82 -11.62 2.53
N ARG A 30 -22.00 -12.93 2.31
CA ARG A 30 -21.25 -13.68 1.31
C ARG A 30 -21.49 -13.15 -0.10
N VAL A 31 -22.75 -12.87 -0.45
CA VAL A 31 -23.09 -12.28 -1.76
C VAL A 31 -22.49 -10.88 -1.90
N GLY A 32 -22.56 -10.06 -0.85
CA GLY A 32 -21.99 -8.71 -0.85
C GLY A 32 -20.47 -8.69 -1.07
N ILE A 33 -19.73 -9.61 -0.43
CA ILE A 33 -18.27 -9.73 -0.60
C ILE A 33 -17.90 -10.20 -2.02
N VAL A 34 -18.64 -11.17 -2.58
CA VAL A 34 -18.38 -11.66 -3.94
C VAL A 34 -18.68 -10.57 -4.97
N HIS A 35 -19.80 -9.84 -4.82
CA HIS A 35 -20.20 -8.77 -5.72
C HIS A 35 -19.23 -7.59 -5.68
N SER A 36 -18.82 -7.15 -4.49
CA SER A 36 -17.82 -6.10 -4.33
C SER A 36 -16.46 -6.49 -4.88
N ARG A 37 -16.01 -7.74 -4.68
CA ARG A 37 -14.79 -8.26 -5.33
C ARG A 37 -14.88 -8.27 -6.85
N ALA A 38 -16.03 -8.62 -7.42
CA ALA A 38 -16.24 -8.61 -8.86
C ALA A 38 -16.19 -7.18 -9.42
N HIS A 39 -16.84 -6.22 -8.76
CA HIS A 39 -16.75 -4.80 -9.10
C HIS A 39 -15.32 -4.28 -8.99
N LEU A 40 -14.64 -4.55 -7.87
CA LEU A 40 -13.23 -4.19 -7.71
C LEU A 40 -12.36 -4.80 -8.81
N ARG A 41 -12.57 -6.05 -9.22
CA ARG A 41 -11.74 -6.67 -10.26
C ARG A 41 -12.01 -6.13 -11.67
N ASN A 42 -13.24 -5.73 -11.97
CA ASN A 42 -13.59 -5.13 -13.26
C ASN A 42 -13.30 -3.62 -13.34
N GLU A 43 -13.44 -2.89 -12.22
CA GLU A 43 -13.28 -1.43 -12.17
C GLU A 43 -11.90 -0.99 -11.68
N SER A 44 -11.19 -1.81 -10.90
CA SER A 44 -9.76 -1.57 -10.71
C SER A 44 -9.11 -1.76 -12.06
N ARG A 45 -8.79 -0.64 -12.71
CA ARG A 45 -7.81 -0.59 -13.79
C ARG A 45 -6.47 -0.63 -13.09
N PRO A 46 -5.88 -1.82 -12.85
CA PRO A 46 -4.62 -1.90 -12.10
C PRO A 46 -3.54 -1.06 -12.77
N GLU A 47 -3.59 -0.90 -14.08
CA GLU A 47 -2.71 -0.03 -14.85
C GLU A 47 -2.83 1.43 -14.45
N ALA A 48 -4.07 1.93 -14.21
CA ALA A 48 -4.30 3.31 -13.80
C ALA A 48 -3.84 3.58 -12.36
N ILE A 49 -4.06 2.63 -11.45
CA ILE A 49 -3.58 2.72 -10.07
C ILE A 49 -2.04 2.68 -10.05
N MET A 50 -1.43 1.79 -10.84
CA MET A 50 0.01 1.71 -10.98
C MET A 50 0.58 2.99 -11.59
N HIS A 51 -0.02 3.51 -12.65
CA HIS A 51 0.41 4.79 -13.24
C HIS A 51 0.33 5.93 -12.24
N ALA A 52 -0.75 6.04 -11.47
CA ALA A 52 -0.87 7.04 -10.42
C ALA A 52 0.22 6.86 -9.34
N ALA A 53 0.46 5.63 -8.89
CA ALA A 53 1.51 5.34 -7.92
C ALA A 53 2.92 5.67 -8.46
N PHE A 54 3.20 5.33 -9.72
CA PHE A 54 4.47 5.63 -10.37
C PHE A 54 4.66 7.13 -10.58
N GLU A 55 3.62 7.84 -11.01
CA GLU A 55 3.66 9.29 -11.20
C GLU A 55 3.98 9.99 -9.89
N HIS A 56 3.26 9.64 -8.82
CA HIS A 56 3.50 10.19 -7.49
C HIS A 56 4.87 9.81 -6.93
N ALA A 57 5.33 8.58 -7.15
CA ALA A 57 6.67 8.15 -6.75
C ALA A 57 7.75 8.93 -7.50
N THR A 58 7.59 9.13 -8.80
CA THR A 58 8.53 9.88 -9.65
C THR A 58 8.60 11.35 -9.23
N HIS A 59 7.46 11.98 -8.99
CA HIS A 59 7.39 13.35 -8.49
C HIS A 59 8.03 13.50 -7.10
N ALA A 60 7.79 12.55 -6.19
CA ALA A 60 8.39 12.55 -4.87
C ALA A 60 9.91 12.38 -4.93
N VAL A 61 10.42 11.47 -5.77
CA VAL A 61 11.86 11.28 -5.96
C VAL A 61 12.48 12.54 -6.56
N ARG A 62 11.87 13.10 -7.61
CA ARG A 62 12.39 14.29 -8.29
C ARG A 62 12.44 15.51 -7.38
N SER A 63 11.37 15.81 -6.65
CA SER A 63 11.35 16.93 -5.70
C SER A 63 12.40 16.81 -4.59
N ARG A 64 12.70 15.59 -4.15
CA ARG A 64 13.76 15.34 -3.16
C ARG A 64 15.15 15.52 -3.77
N LEU A 65 15.37 15.05 -4.99
CA LEU A 65 16.64 15.23 -5.70
C LEU A 65 16.89 16.70 -6.02
N ASP A 66 15.89 17.40 -6.56
CA ASP A 66 15.97 18.84 -6.83
C ASP A 66 16.26 19.62 -5.54
N GLY A 67 15.61 19.30 -4.41
CA GLY A 67 15.89 19.94 -3.11
C GLY A 67 17.28 19.66 -2.53
N LEU A 68 17.86 18.47 -2.79
CA LEU A 68 19.21 18.12 -2.36
C LEU A 68 20.30 18.69 -3.27
N LEU A 69 20.00 18.87 -4.55
CA LEU A 69 20.94 19.33 -5.57
C LEU A 69 20.90 20.85 -5.77
N ALA A 70 19.76 21.50 -5.51
CA ALA A 70 19.60 22.96 -5.50
C ALA A 70 20.72 23.72 -4.74
N PRO A 71 21.14 23.32 -3.52
CA PRO A 71 22.23 24.00 -2.80
C PRO A 71 23.63 23.77 -3.39
N THR A 72 23.79 22.81 -4.30
CA THR A 72 25.09 22.48 -4.93
C THR A 72 25.27 23.11 -6.31
N GLY A 73 24.26 23.83 -6.82
CA GLY A 73 24.28 24.45 -8.16
C GLY A 73 24.18 23.46 -9.33
N MET A 74 24.14 22.14 -9.06
CA MET A 74 23.92 21.10 -10.07
C MET A 74 22.42 20.83 -10.21
N SER A 75 21.93 20.66 -11.44
CA SER A 75 20.54 20.28 -11.69
C SER A 75 20.42 18.77 -11.89
N VAL A 76 19.25 18.21 -11.57
CA VAL A 76 18.91 16.80 -11.88
C VAL A 76 19.13 16.49 -13.37
N ALA A 77 18.89 17.48 -14.25
CA ALA A 77 19.10 17.35 -15.69
C ALA A 77 20.58 17.14 -16.07
N ALA A 78 21.53 17.67 -15.30
CA ALA A 78 22.96 17.49 -15.57
C ALA A 78 23.46 16.05 -15.27
N ILE A 79 22.82 15.37 -14.31
CA ILE A 79 23.21 14.01 -13.88
C ILE A 79 22.44 12.93 -14.67
N MET A 80 21.28 13.27 -15.22
CA MET A 80 20.44 12.38 -16.03
C MET A 80 21.18 11.55 -17.09
N PRO A 81 22.06 12.11 -17.95
CA PRO A 81 22.73 11.31 -18.99
C PRO A 81 23.65 10.22 -18.40
N TYR A 82 24.32 10.50 -17.29
CA TYR A 82 25.16 9.51 -16.60
C TYR A 82 24.32 8.45 -15.88
N ALA A 83 23.25 8.88 -15.21
CA ALA A 83 22.30 7.97 -14.58
C ALA A 83 21.64 7.04 -15.61
N ALA A 84 21.24 7.57 -16.77
CA ALA A 84 20.67 6.80 -17.87
C ALA A 84 21.64 5.76 -18.44
N THR A 85 22.94 6.11 -18.52
CA THR A 85 23.97 5.17 -18.99
C THR A 85 24.18 4.02 -18.02
N ILE A 86 24.24 4.31 -16.71
CA ILE A 86 24.36 3.30 -15.66
C ILE A 86 23.11 2.41 -15.63
N MET A 87 21.92 3.01 -15.69
CA MET A 87 20.64 2.30 -15.70
C MET A 87 20.49 1.41 -16.94
N GLY A 88 20.88 1.92 -18.11
CA GLY A 88 20.87 1.16 -19.37
C GLY A 88 21.87 0.00 -19.36
N PHE A 89 23.04 0.17 -18.73
CA PHE A 89 24.00 -0.91 -18.57
C PHE A 89 23.49 -2.03 -17.68
N ILE A 90 22.78 -1.68 -16.60
CA ILE A 90 22.16 -2.65 -15.67
C ILE A 90 21.01 -3.41 -16.35
N SER A 91 20.14 -2.73 -17.10
CA SER A 91 18.97 -3.35 -17.73
C SER A 91 19.34 -4.32 -18.85
N ARG A 92 20.35 -3.97 -19.66
CA ARG A 92 20.73 -4.73 -20.87
C ARG A 92 21.40 -6.07 -20.57
N ARG A 93 22.05 -6.20 -19.40
CA ARG A 93 22.93 -7.34 -19.10
C ARG A 93 22.26 -8.48 -18.31
N ARG A 94 20.92 -8.45 -18.13
CA ARG A 94 20.17 -9.38 -17.25
C ARG A 94 20.79 -9.49 -15.84
N LEU A 95 21.50 -8.45 -15.38
CA LEU A 95 22.08 -8.35 -14.03
C LEU A 95 21.04 -7.96 -12.97
N ILE A 96 19.76 -8.27 -13.21
CA ILE A 96 18.65 -7.95 -12.32
C ILE A 96 18.86 -8.63 -10.95
N LYS A 97 19.41 -9.85 -10.93
CA LYS A 97 19.71 -10.60 -9.70
C LYS A 97 20.66 -9.84 -8.75
N PRO A 98 21.86 -9.41 -9.17
CA PRO A 98 22.74 -8.60 -8.31
C PRO A 98 22.24 -7.17 -8.10
N ALA A 99 21.56 -6.57 -9.08
CA ALA A 99 21.06 -5.20 -8.97
C ALA A 99 20.04 -5.04 -7.84
N ILE A 100 19.18 -6.03 -7.61
CA ILE A 100 18.22 -6.02 -6.49
C ILE A 100 18.96 -5.97 -5.15
N GLY A 101 20.04 -6.75 -5.00
CA GLY A 101 20.87 -6.72 -3.79
C GLY A 101 21.48 -5.35 -3.53
N LEU A 102 22.04 -4.71 -4.57
CA LEU A 102 22.64 -3.38 -4.46
C LEU A 102 21.59 -2.31 -4.12
N VAL A 103 20.42 -2.35 -4.76
CA VAL A 103 19.32 -1.43 -4.47
C VAL A 103 18.82 -1.60 -3.03
N ALA A 104 18.67 -2.84 -2.55
CA ALA A 104 18.26 -3.13 -1.19
C ALA A 104 19.28 -2.60 -0.15
N VAL A 105 20.58 -2.78 -0.42
CA VAL A 105 21.65 -2.25 0.44
C VAL A 105 21.64 -0.72 0.44
N ALA A 106 21.54 -0.09 -0.73
CA ALA A 106 21.47 1.37 -0.83
C ALA A 106 20.25 1.95 -0.12
N ALA A 107 19.08 1.32 -0.26
CA ALA A 107 17.85 1.70 0.43
C ALA A 107 17.98 1.54 1.95
N GLY A 108 18.59 0.45 2.43
CA GLY A 108 18.86 0.22 3.84
C GLY A 108 19.79 1.28 4.45
N LEU A 109 20.85 1.66 3.72
CA LEU A 109 21.76 2.73 4.13
C LEU A 109 21.06 4.10 4.15
N ALA A 110 20.29 4.42 3.12
CA ALA A 110 19.51 5.65 3.06
C ALA A 110 18.53 5.76 4.24
N TRP A 111 17.81 4.66 4.54
CA TRP A 111 16.91 4.60 5.69
C TRP A 111 17.64 4.74 7.03
N TYR A 112 18.80 4.10 7.18
CA TYR A 112 19.61 4.20 8.40
C TYR A 112 20.08 5.64 8.66
N LEU A 113 20.55 6.33 7.61
CA LEU A 113 20.96 7.74 7.70
C LEU A 113 19.76 8.67 7.96
N GLN A 114 18.61 8.41 7.33
CA GLN A 114 17.38 9.16 7.57
C GLN A 114 16.90 8.99 9.02
N ARG A 115 16.99 7.78 9.58
CA ARG A 115 16.64 7.51 10.98
C ARG A 115 17.58 8.19 11.96
N ARG A 116 18.87 8.33 11.64
CA ARG A 116 19.81 9.14 12.43
C ARG A 116 19.47 10.63 12.38
N ARG A 117 19.17 11.18 11.20
CA ARG A 117 18.76 12.59 11.04
C ARG A 117 17.45 12.91 11.76
N ALA A 118 16.47 12.01 11.71
CA ALA A 118 15.20 12.17 12.41
C ALA A 118 15.34 12.20 13.95
N ARG A 119 16.36 11.53 14.51
CA ARG A 119 16.66 11.57 15.95
C ARG A 119 17.35 12.87 16.37
N ALA A 120 18.22 13.41 15.51
CA ALA A 120 18.87 14.70 15.73
C ALA A 120 17.90 15.89 15.63
N ALA A 121 16.78 15.73 14.92
CA ALA A 121 15.74 16.76 14.77
C ALA A 121 14.87 16.97 16.03
N TYR A 122 14.96 16.10 17.04
CA TYR A 122 14.22 16.23 18.31
C TYR A 122 15.01 16.90 19.43
N THR A 123 16.23 17.39 19.15
CA THR A 123 17.15 17.99 20.14
C THR A 123 17.25 19.51 20.01
N TYR A 124 16.17 20.17 19.57
CA TYR A 124 16.04 21.63 19.55
C TYR A 124 14.66 22.04 20.04
#